data_AF-A0A3D4BGG5-F1
#
_entry.id   AF-A0A3D4BGG5-F1
#
_cell.length_a   1.000
_cell.length_b   1.000
_cell.length_c   1.000
_cell.angle_alpha   90.00
_cell.angle_beta   90.00
_cell.angle_gamma   90.00
#
_symmetry.space_group_name_H-M   'P 1'
#
loop_
_entity.id
_entity.type
_entity.pdbx_description
1 polymer ?
#
loop_
_entity_poly.entity_id
_entity_poly.type
_entity_poly.pdbx_seq_one_letter_code
_entity_poly.pdbx_strand_id
1 'polypeptide(L)'
;MKTFISDLIPKLKQFSQKLDDLALLTNQHWVVVDDIVNNKNVYIFRANNDLLISQNGKVEKAKWEYLGNNSLLIDRKDESYLFKHGFFDKNILALKVDSKEEYVFLINENKYDGDLNSIESVLYFLKKTYLESPIEKFIEVEIDKPKVDIPLKIVFVSHKSDKGILEFEQTQNSYLDLDYGQKVFLEGKPAPNGKYRLDFMRYIHIKEGIITNVSLL
;
A
#
# COMPACT_ATOMS: atom_id res chain seq x y z
N MET A 1 -5.36 1.09 -9.26
CA MET A 1 -5.39 -0.36 -8.91
C MET A 1 -6.28 -0.53 -7.68
N LYS A 2 -7.15 -1.54 -7.62
CA LYS A 2 -7.87 -1.89 -6.39
C LYS A 2 -6.91 -2.65 -5.48
N THR A 3 -6.45 -2.03 -4.41
CA THR A 3 -5.78 -2.75 -3.31
C THR A 3 -6.86 -3.38 -2.43
N PHE A 4 -6.55 -4.44 -1.68
CA PHE A 4 -7.48 -5.02 -0.70
C PHE A 4 -8.01 -3.96 0.30
N ILE A 5 -7.20 -2.95 0.61
CA ILE A 5 -7.60 -1.81 1.44
C ILE A 5 -8.71 -0.99 0.77
N SER A 6 -8.74 -0.91 -0.56
CA SER A 6 -9.81 -0.21 -1.29
C SER A 6 -11.19 -0.81 -1.02
N ASP A 7 -11.29 -2.11 -0.74
CA ASP A 7 -12.55 -2.77 -0.36
C ASP A 7 -12.92 -2.54 1.12
N LEU A 8 -11.94 -2.15 1.96
CA LEU A 8 -12.16 -1.73 3.35
C LEU A 8 -12.67 -0.29 3.43
N ILE A 9 -12.22 0.61 2.55
CA ILE A 9 -12.58 2.04 2.59
C ILE A 9 -14.09 2.31 2.66
N PRO A 10 -14.97 1.66 1.86
CA PRO A 10 -16.41 1.86 1.97
C PRO A 10 -16.95 1.56 3.37
N LYS A 11 -16.42 0.53 4.04
CA LYS A 11 -16.80 0.14 5.41
C LYS A 11 -16.26 1.09 6.45
N LEU A 12 -15.09 1.69 6.18
CA LEU A 12 -14.44 2.64 7.08
C LEU A 12 -15.01 4.06 6.95
N LYS A 13 -15.72 4.39 5.87
CA LYS A 13 -16.17 5.75 5.53
C LYS A 13 -16.84 6.51 6.69
N GLN A 14 -17.53 5.83 7.60
CA GLN A 14 -18.13 6.44 8.80
C GLN A 14 -17.12 7.07 9.77
N PHE A 15 -15.87 6.61 9.77
CA PHE A 15 -14.78 7.13 10.59
C PHE A 15 -14.01 8.27 9.90
N SER A 16 -14.31 8.52 8.62
CA SER A 16 -13.57 9.47 7.79
C SER A 16 -13.88 10.91 8.19
N GLN A 17 -12.82 11.67 8.41
CA GLN A 17 -12.81 13.10 8.63
C GLN A 17 -12.51 13.83 7.32
N LYS A 18 -12.73 15.14 7.30
CA LYS A 18 -12.33 15.98 6.17
C LYS A 18 -10.82 16.24 6.22
N LEU A 19 -10.22 16.48 5.05
CA LEU A 19 -8.78 16.74 4.94
C LEU A 19 -8.37 18.14 5.44
N ASP A 20 -9.32 18.96 5.91
CA ASP A 20 -9.06 20.29 6.46
C ASP A 20 -8.53 20.26 7.91
N ASP A 21 -8.59 19.12 8.60
CA ASP A 21 -7.90 18.93 9.89
C ASP A 21 -6.40 18.63 9.69
N LEU A 22 -5.66 19.66 9.28
CA LEU A 22 -4.22 19.57 9.01
C LEU A 22 -3.39 19.23 10.26
N ALA A 23 -3.94 19.39 11.47
CA ALA A 23 -3.24 19.01 12.69
C ALA A 23 -3.08 17.48 12.79
N LEU A 24 -4.05 16.72 12.28
CA LEU A 24 -3.94 15.25 12.19
C LEU A 24 -2.96 14.80 11.10
N LEU A 25 -2.80 15.60 10.04
CA LEU A 25 -1.94 15.28 8.90
C LEU A 25 -0.47 15.58 9.19
N THR A 26 -0.23 16.73 9.82
CA THR A 26 1.12 17.29 9.90
C THR A 26 1.98 16.69 11.02
N ASN A 27 3.28 16.62 10.75
CA ASN A 27 4.31 16.13 11.65
C ASN A 27 4.09 14.67 12.12
N GLN A 28 3.35 13.89 11.35
CA GLN A 28 3.20 12.44 11.54
C GLN A 28 4.05 11.67 10.50
N HIS A 29 4.32 10.40 10.80
CA HIS A 29 4.99 9.45 9.92
C HIS A 29 3.96 8.63 9.15
N TRP A 30 3.71 9.00 7.90
CA TRP A 30 2.75 8.31 7.03
C TRP A 30 3.46 7.29 6.15
N VAL A 31 3.30 6.01 6.47
CA VAL A 31 3.94 4.89 5.74
C VAL A 31 3.05 4.46 4.59
N VAL A 32 3.57 4.49 3.36
CA VAL A 32 2.87 4.01 2.17
C VAL A 32 2.76 2.48 2.20
N VAL A 33 1.56 1.93 2.00
CA VAL A 33 1.31 0.50 2.14
C VAL A 33 1.76 -0.33 0.92
N ASP A 34 1.63 0.20 -0.29
CA ASP A 34 1.71 -0.58 -1.53
C ASP A 34 3.07 -1.28 -1.81
N ASP A 35 4.13 -0.95 -1.09
CA ASP A 35 5.47 -1.60 -1.18
C ASP A 35 6.19 -1.65 0.18
N ILE A 36 5.43 -1.82 1.26
CA ILE A 36 5.94 -1.72 2.63
C ILE A 36 7.06 -2.73 2.95
N VAL A 37 7.08 -3.88 2.26
CA VAL A 37 8.04 -4.97 2.45
C VAL A 37 9.40 -4.66 1.84
N ASN A 38 9.45 -4.07 0.63
CA ASN A 38 10.72 -3.83 -0.06
C ASN A 38 11.22 -2.40 0.13
N ASN A 39 10.31 -1.43 0.19
CA ASN A 39 10.63 -0.01 0.25
C ASN A 39 9.67 0.70 1.20
N LYS A 40 9.99 0.69 2.49
CA LYS A 40 9.28 1.50 3.47
C LYS A 40 9.46 2.98 3.14
N ASN A 41 8.42 3.58 2.57
CA ASN A 41 8.35 4.99 2.22
C ASN A 41 7.55 5.74 3.28
N VAL A 42 8.20 6.69 3.95
CA VAL A 42 7.60 7.49 5.03
C VAL A 42 7.45 8.94 4.59
N TYR A 43 6.22 9.42 4.57
CA TYR A 43 5.85 10.77 4.21
C TYR A 43 5.62 11.59 5.49
N ILE A 44 6.23 12.77 5.55
CA ILE A 44 6.12 13.69 6.69
C ILE A 44 5.69 15.05 6.16
N PHE A 45 4.40 15.35 6.28
CA PHE A 45 3.82 16.64 5.94
C PHE A 45 4.18 17.66 7.01
N ARG A 46 5.02 18.64 6.70
CA ARG A 46 5.45 19.68 7.64
C ARG A 46 4.50 20.88 7.58
N ALA A 47 4.29 21.54 8.71
CA ALA A 47 3.42 22.72 8.80
C ALA A 47 3.87 23.92 7.93
N ASN A 48 5.12 23.93 7.48
CA ASN A 48 5.69 24.95 6.58
C ASN A 48 5.61 24.57 5.09
N ASN A 49 4.67 23.68 4.72
CA ASN A 49 4.46 23.18 3.36
C ASN A 49 5.63 22.34 2.78
N ASP A 50 6.65 22.00 3.58
CA ASP A 50 7.64 21.01 3.18
C ASP A 50 7.05 19.60 3.32
N LEU A 51 7.32 18.75 2.33
CA LEU A 51 7.09 17.32 2.41
C LEU A 51 8.45 16.63 2.49
N LEU A 52 8.68 15.85 3.55
CA LEU A 52 9.84 14.97 3.62
C LEU A 52 9.40 13.56 3.23
N ILE A 53 10.10 12.96 2.28
CA ILE A 53 9.86 11.58 1.86
C ILE A 53 11.12 10.81 2.23
N SER A 54 11.01 9.91 3.21
CA SER A 54 12.11 9.03 3.62
C SER A 54 11.94 7.65 3.02
N GLN A 55 13.00 7.18 2.36
CA GLN A 55 13.10 5.83 1.84
C GLN A 55 14.42 5.24 2.30
N ASN A 56 14.37 4.18 3.12
CA ASN A 56 15.56 3.47 3.62
C ASN A 56 16.64 4.41 4.19
N GLY A 57 16.22 5.46 4.93
CA GLY A 57 17.11 6.45 5.56
C GLY A 57 17.59 7.59 4.65
N LYS A 58 17.33 7.55 3.34
CA LYS A 58 17.54 8.69 2.44
C LYS A 58 16.30 9.59 2.48
N VAL A 59 16.51 10.90 2.43
CA VAL A 59 15.42 11.89 2.50
C VAL A 59 15.38 12.73 1.24
N GLU A 60 14.25 12.68 0.55
CA GLU A 60 13.86 13.66 -0.47
C GLU A 60 13.06 14.79 0.18
N LYS A 61 13.31 16.02 -0.29
CA LYS A 61 12.51 17.20 0.05
C LYS A 61 11.63 17.57 -1.13
N ALA A 62 10.34 17.65 -0.88
CA ALA A 62 9.28 18.05 -1.79
C ALA A 62 8.41 19.13 -1.13
N LYS A 63 7.35 19.57 -1.82
CA LYS A 63 6.34 20.50 -1.28
C LYS A 63 4.97 19.86 -1.25
N TRP A 64 4.13 20.32 -0.34
CA TRP A 64 2.72 19.96 -0.30
C TRP A 64 1.86 21.17 0.04
N GLU A 65 0.62 21.16 -0.44
CA GLU A 65 -0.35 22.22 -0.17
C GLU A 65 -1.77 21.66 -0.10
N TYR A 66 -2.50 22.04 0.94
CA TYR A 66 -3.94 21.82 0.97
C TYR A 66 -4.63 22.95 0.20
N LEU A 67 -5.22 22.62 -0.94
CA LEU A 67 -5.86 23.60 -1.84
C LEU A 67 -7.31 23.92 -1.44
N GLY A 68 -7.77 23.43 -0.29
CA GLY A 68 -9.19 23.45 0.06
C GLY A 68 -9.98 22.37 -0.70
N ASN A 69 -11.28 22.30 -0.43
CA ASN A 69 -12.20 21.37 -1.09
C ASN A 69 -11.67 19.93 -1.13
N ASN A 70 -11.10 19.45 -0.01
CA ASN A 70 -10.59 18.08 0.10
C ASN A 70 -9.55 17.73 -0.98
N SER A 71 -8.76 18.72 -1.41
CA SER A 71 -7.75 18.57 -2.45
C SER A 71 -6.36 18.87 -1.92
N LEU A 72 -5.39 18.01 -2.26
CA LEU A 72 -4.01 18.09 -1.80
C LEU A 72 -3.09 18.09 -3.03
N LEU A 73 -2.23 19.10 -3.14
CA LEU A 73 -1.15 19.14 -4.10
C LEU A 73 0.11 18.58 -3.45
N ILE A 74 0.80 17.70 -4.15
CA ILE A 74 2.18 17.30 -3.82
C ILE A 74 3.05 17.66 -5.01
N ASP A 75 4.06 18.50 -4.78
CA ASP A 75 4.98 18.98 -5.80
C ASP A 75 6.38 18.42 -5.53
N ARG A 76 6.83 17.54 -6.43
CA ARG A 76 8.17 16.93 -6.41
C ARG A 76 9.02 17.59 -7.50
N LYS A 77 10.30 17.23 -7.56
CA LYS A 77 11.26 17.85 -8.49
C LYS A 77 10.86 17.79 -9.96
N ASP A 78 10.26 16.68 -10.37
CA ASP A 78 10.01 16.38 -11.78
C ASP A 78 8.52 16.52 -12.17
N GLU A 79 7.62 16.51 -11.18
CA GLU A 79 6.19 16.45 -11.42
C GLU A 79 5.38 16.84 -10.18
N SER A 80 4.15 17.31 -10.42
CA SER A 80 3.19 17.65 -9.39
C SER A 80 1.94 16.78 -9.52
N TYR A 81 1.43 16.34 -8.38
CA TYR A 81 0.28 15.45 -8.28
C TYR A 81 -0.85 16.13 -7.52
N LEU A 82 -2.02 16.17 -8.15
CA LEU A 82 -3.25 16.57 -7.47
C LEU A 82 -3.98 15.34 -6.94
N PHE A 83 -4.28 15.37 -5.65
CA PHE A 83 -5.04 14.34 -4.98
C PHE A 83 -6.38 14.88 -4.47
N LYS A 84 -7.37 14.00 -4.46
CA LYS A 84 -8.65 14.17 -3.79
C LYS A 84 -8.70 13.28 -2.55
N HIS A 85 -9.41 13.74 -1.54
CA HIS A 85 -9.72 12.96 -0.35
C HIS A 85 -10.42 11.65 -0.72
N GLY A 86 -9.85 10.52 -0.30
CA GLY A 86 -10.53 9.23 -0.28
C GLY A 86 -11.02 8.90 1.13
N PHE A 87 -10.09 8.94 2.09
CA PHE A 87 -10.34 8.67 3.51
C PHE A 87 -9.28 9.38 4.35
N PHE A 88 -9.65 9.85 5.54
CA PHE A 88 -8.67 10.46 6.44
C PHE A 88 -9.14 10.34 7.89
N ASP A 89 -8.27 9.86 8.76
CA ASP A 89 -8.39 10.05 10.20
C ASP A 89 -7.00 10.05 10.84
N LYS A 90 -6.94 9.90 12.17
CA LYS A 90 -5.68 9.88 12.91
C LYS A 90 -4.75 8.71 12.56
N ASN A 91 -5.26 7.63 11.95
CA ASN A 91 -4.50 6.40 11.68
C ASN A 91 -4.30 6.11 10.18
N ILE A 92 -5.24 6.47 9.31
CA ILE A 92 -5.19 6.17 7.87
C ILE A 92 -5.38 7.46 7.07
N LEU A 93 -4.57 7.61 6.03
CA LEU A 93 -4.75 8.58 4.97
C LEU A 93 -4.88 7.84 3.64
N ALA A 94 -6.00 8.02 2.95
CA ALA A 94 -6.20 7.54 1.59
C ALA A 94 -6.43 8.73 0.66
N LEU A 95 -5.55 8.85 -0.33
CA LEU A 95 -5.58 9.91 -1.32
C LEU A 95 -5.88 9.31 -2.70
N LYS A 96 -6.93 9.79 -3.35
CA LYS A 96 -7.25 9.43 -4.73
C LYS A 96 -6.52 10.36 -5.67
N VAL A 97 -5.84 9.86 -6.69
CA VAL A 97 -5.28 10.71 -7.75
C VAL A 97 -6.43 11.38 -8.50
N ASP A 98 -6.34 12.70 -8.71
CA ASP A 98 -7.40 13.42 -9.40
C ASP A 98 -7.66 12.82 -10.79
N SER A 99 -8.93 12.69 -11.15
CA SER A 99 -9.38 12.13 -12.43
C SER A 99 -8.96 10.68 -12.72
N LYS A 100 -8.43 9.92 -11.75
CA LYS A 100 -8.07 8.49 -11.89
C LYS A 100 -8.65 7.62 -10.78
N GLU A 101 -8.98 6.37 -11.07
CA GLU A 101 -9.38 5.37 -10.05
C GLU A 101 -8.14 4.70 -9.41
N GLU A 102 -7.23 5.54 -8.94
CA GLU A 102 -5.96 5.17 -8.31
C GLU A 102 -5.91 5.82 -6.92
N TYR A 103 -5.59 5.03 -5.91
CA TYR A 103 -5.53 5.48 -4.52
C TYR A 103 -4.15 5.16 -3.96
N VAL A 104 -3.63 6.09 -3.16
CA VAL A 104 -2.47 5.88 -2.31
C VAL A 104 -2.97 5.72 -0.89
N PHE A 105 -2.56 4.64 -0.24
CA PHE A 105 -2.89 4.34 1.16
C PHE A 105 -1.65 4.55 2.02
N LEU A 106 -1.83 5.36 3.06
CA LEU A 106 -0.81 5.63 4.05
C LEU A 106 -1.35 5.33 5.45
N ILE A 107 -0.50 4.74 6.28
CA ILE A 107 -0.80 4.44 7.68
C ILE A 107 0.08 5.32 8.56
N ASN A 108 -0.52 5.91 9.59
CA ASN A 108 0.20 6.67 10.59
C ASN A 108 0.95 5.72 11.52
N GLU A 109 2.26 5.60 11.32
CA GLU A 109 3.14 4.78 12.15
C GLU A 109 3.20 5.28 13.60
N ASN A 110 2.99 6.58 13.86
CA ASN A 110 2.94 7.09 15.23
C ASN A 110 1.75 6.55 16.04
N LYS A 111 0.77 5.89 15.41
CA LYS A 111 -0.38 5.27 16.07
C LYS A 111 -0.27 3.75 16.15
N TYR A 112 0.84 3.18 15.69
CA TYR A 112 1.08 1.75 15.72
C TYR A 112 2.21 1.43 16.72
N ASP A 113 1.91 0.61 17.72
CA ASP A 113 2.92 0.07 18.64
C ASP A 113 3.64 -1.11 17.97
N GLY A 114 4.54 -0.80 17.02
CA GLY A 114 5.33 -1.79 16.29
C GLY A 114 5.93 -1.22 15.00
N ASP A 115 6.57 -2.07 14.21
CA ASP A 115 7.06 -1.69 12.89
C ASP A 115 6.01 -2.01 11.82
N LEU A 116 5.60 -0.99 11.04
CA LEU A 116 4.81 -1.19 9.83
C LEU A 116 5.76 -1.55 8.68
N ASN A 117 6.13 -2.82 8.62
CA ASN A 117 7.08 -3.38 7.65
C ASN A 117 6.52 -4.58 6.86
N SER A 118 5.26 -4.96 7.10
CA SER A 118 4.57 -6.05 6.40
C SER A 118 3.10 -5.72 6.17
N ILE A 119 2.49 -6.37 5.17
CA ILE A 119 1.05 -6.25 4.93
C ILE A 119 0.27 -6.88 6.09
N GLU A 120 0.77 -7.95 6.71
CA GLU A 120 0.16 -8.57 7.88
C GLU A 120 0.06 -7.59 9.05
N SER A 121 1.13 -6.83 9.32
CA SER A 121 1.13 -5.78 10.36
C SER A 121 0.07 -4.71 10.07
N VAL A 122 -0.05 -4.30 8.81
CA VAL A 122 -1.08 -3.34 8.37
C VAL A 122 -2.48 -3.91 8.55
N LEU A 123 -2.74 -5.14 8.11
CA LEU A 123 -4.05 -5.79 8.24
C LEU A 123 -4.44 -5.99 9.70
N TYR A 124 -3.51 -6.45 10.54
CA TYR A 124 -3.71 -6.59 11.97
C TYR A 124 -4.06 -5.24 12.61
N PHE A 125 -3.31 -4.19 12.27
CA PHE A 125 -3.59 -2.83 12.74
C PHE A 125 -4.99 -2.36 12.35
N LEU A 126 -5.38 -2.51 11.08
CA LEU A 126 -6.68 -2.10 10.58
C LEU A 126 -7.82 -2.88 11.26
N LYS A 127 -7.66 -4.19 11.44
CA LYS A 127 -8.66 -5.04 12.10
C LYS A 127 -8.85 -4.59 13.55
N LYS A 128 -7.77 -4.51 14.32
CA LYS A 128 -7.79 -4.08 15.73
C LYS A 128 -8.34 -2.67 15.91
N THR A 129 -8.05 -1.76 14.99
CA THR A 129 -8.40 -0.34 15.14
C THR A 129 -9.84 -0.02 14.75
N TYR A 130 -10.40 -0.74 13.76
CA TYR A 130 -11.71 -0.37 13.17
C TYR A 130 -12.76 -1.46 13.18
N LEU A 131 -12.36 -2.73 13.27
CA LEU A 131 -13.28 -3.87 13.16
C LEU A 131 -13.53 -4.53 14.52
N GLU A 132 -12.58 -4.48 15.44
CA GLU A 132 -12.73 -5.00 16.80
C GLU A 132 -13.47 -4.00 17.70
N SER A 133 -14.79 -4.19 17.84
CA SER A 133 -15.59 -3.64 18.95
C SER A 133 -15.26 -4.41 20.25
N PRO A 134 -15.40 -3.84 21.47
CA PRO A 134 -15.19 -4.55 22.74
C PRO A 134 -16.06 -5.82 22.95
N ILE A 135 -16.87 -6.20 21.96
CA ILE A 135 -17.66 -7.45 21.91
C ILE A 135 -16.76 -8.68 21.68
N GLU A 136 -15.55 -8.55 21.14
CA GLU A 136 -14.62 -9.70 20.98
C GLU A 136 -13.96 -10.18 22.30
N LYS A 137 -14.26 -9.56 23.45
CA LYS A 137 -13.91 -10.13 24.77
C LYS A 137 -14.62 -11.45 25.11
N PHE A 138 -15.55 -11.92 24.28
CA PHE A 138 -16.24 -13.20 24.46
C PHE A 138 -15.71 -14.36 23.59
N ILE A 139 -14.61 -14.20 22.85
CA ILE A 139 -13.97 -15.31 22.12
C ILE A 139 -12.56 -15.62 22.67
N GLU A 140 -12.33 -15.37 23.96
CA GLU A 140 -11.43 -16.24 24.73
C GLU A 140 -12.19 -17.55 25.03
N VAL A 141 -12.40 -18.35 23.99
CA VAL A 141 -12.48 -19.80 24.16
C VAL A 141 -11.20 -20.33 23.56
N GLU A 142 -10.34 -20.86 24.42
CA GLU A 142 -9.25 -21.74 24.03
C GLU A 142 -9.77 -22.74 23.00
N ILE A 143 -9.40 -22.56 21.73
CA ILE A 143 -9.47 -23.64 20.75
C ILE A 143 -8.04 -24.12 20.58
N ASP A 144 -7.76 -25.19 21.29
CA ASP A 144 -6.76 -26.20 20.98
C ASP A 144 -6.80 -26.47 19.46
N LYS A 145 -5.87 -25.88 18.70
CA LYS A 145 -5.84 -26.01 17.23
C LYS A 145 -5.25 -27.37 16.88
N PRO A 146 -5.99 -28.29 16.22
CA PRO A 146 -5.33 -29.39 15.54
C PRO A 146 -4.48 -28.81 14.40
N LYS A 147 -3.22 -29.23 14.30
CA LYS A 147 -2.41 -29.01 13.10
C LYS A 147 -3.08 -29.75 11.94
N VAL A 148 -3.76 -29.00 11.08
CA VAL A 148 -4.27 -29.52 9.81
C VAL A 148 -3.27 -29.11 8.73
N ASP A 149 -2.53 -30.08 8.20
CA ASP A 149 -1.71 -29.91 7.01
C ASP A 149 -2.63 -29.73 5.79
N ILE A 150 -2.94 -28.48 5.45
CA ILE A 150 -3.64 -28.18 4.19
C ILE A 150 -2.59 -28.18 3.07
N PRO A 151 -2.73 -28.98 2.01
CA PRO A 151 -1.77 -28.98 0.91
C PRO A 151 -1.74 -27.61 0.23
N LEU A 152 -0.53 -27.04 0.11
CA LEU A 152 -0.26 -25.77 -0.57
C LEU A 152 -0.64 -25.91 -2.04
N LYS A 153 -1.77 -25.32 -2.45
CA LYS A 153 -2.20 -25.30 -3.85
C LYS A 153 -1.58 -24.11 -4.55
N ILE A 154 -0.96 -24.30 -5.71
CA ILE A 154 -0.43 -23.19 -6.54
C ILE A 154 -1.58 -22.61 -7.39
N VAL A 155 -1.67 -21.29 -7.46
CA VAL A 155 -2.59 -20.54 -8.33
C VAL A 155 -1.82 -19.49 -9.14
N PHE A 156 -2.36 -19.12 -10.30
CA PHE A 156 -1.80 -18.08 -11.15
C PHE A 156 -2.68 -16.84 -11.10
N VAL A 157 -2.08 -15.66 -10.89
CA VAL A 157 -2.83 -14.40 -10.93
C VAL A 157 -2.32 -13.51 -12.04
N SER A 158 -3.25 -12.95 -12.81
CA SER A 158 -2.94 -12.14 -13.98
C SER A 158 -2.85 -10.65 -13.64
N HIS A 159 -1.84 -9.97 -14.19
CA HIS A 159 -1.66 -8.53 -14.08
C HIS A 159 -1.35 -7.92 -15.46
N LYS A 160 -1.91 -6.74 -15.75
CA LYS A 160 -1.59 -6.03 -16.99
C LYS A 160 -0.27 -5.29 -16.84
N SER A 161 0.62 -5.40 -17.83
CA SER A 161 1.84 -4.60 -17.93
C SER A 161 1.85 -3.80 -19.23
N ASP A 162 2.87 -2.96 -19.39
CA ASP A 162 3.21 -2.30 -20.67
C ASP A 162 3.57 -3.26 -21.81
N LYS A 163 3.87 -4.53 -21.49
CA LYS A 163 4.31 -5.55 -22.45
C LYS A 163 3.35 -6.74 -22.60
N GLY A 164 2.13 -6.62 -22.06
CA GLY A 164 1.11 -7.66 -22.12
C GLY A 164 0.63 -8.11 -20.73
N ILE A 165 -0.16 -9.19 -20.71
CA ILE A 165 -0.69 -9.76 -19.47
C ILE A 165 0.34 -10.73 -18.89
N LEU A 166 0.83 -10.42 -17.69
CA LEU A 166 1.73 -11.27 -16.93
C LEU A 166 0.93 -12.17 -15.99
N GLU A 167 1.35 -13.42 -15.83
CA GLU A 167 0.77 -14.39 -14.91
C GLU A 167 1.80 -14.73 -13.83
N PHE A 168 1.44 -14.54 -12.57
CA PHE A 168 2.31 -14.72 -11.41
C PHE A 168 1.97 -16.04 -10.71
N GLU A 169 2.97 -16.91 -10.52
CA GLU A 169 2.82 -18.13 -9.73
C GLU A 169 2.78 -17.78 -8.24
N GLN A 170 1.73 -18.21 -7.53
CA GLN A 170 1.57 -17.94 -6.10
C GLN A 170 0.90 -19.11 -5.37
N THR A 171 0.93 -19.09 -4.04
CA THR A 171 0.25 -20.09 -3.22
C THR A 171 -1.19 -19.66 -2.95
N GLN A 172 -2.12 -20.61 -2.87
CA GLN A 172 -3.51 -20.35 -2.51
C GLN A 172 -3.54 -19.77 -1.08
N ASN A 173 -4.21 -18.63 -0.93
CA ASN A 173 -4.24 -17.77 0.26
C ASN A 173 -2.98 -16.90 0.50
N SER A 174 -2.02 -16.83 -0.44
CA SER A 174 -1.02 -15.76 -0.43
C SER A 174 -1.55 -14.52 -1.17
N TYR A 175 -1.25 -13.33 -0.64
CA TYR A 175 -1.51 -12.06 -1.32
C TYR A 175 -0.58 -11.92 -2.54
N LEU A 176 -0.91 -11.06 -3.51
CA LEU A 176 0.08 -10.67 -4.54
C LEU A 176 1.09 -9.71 -3.92
N ASP A 177 2.02 -10.29 -3.18
CA ASP A 177 3.29 -9.67 -2.89
C ASP A 177 4.21 -9.97 -4.07
N LEU A 178 4.67 -8.92 -4.77
CA LEU A 178 5.60 -9.05 -5.88
C LEU A 178 6.98 -9.37 -5.31
N ASP A 179 7.19 -10.64 -5.00
CA ASP A 179 8.37 -11.07 -4.27
C ASP A 179 9.56 -11.32 -5.20
N TYR A 180 10.74 -10.98 -4.71
CA TYR A 180 11.99 -11.42 -5.30
C TYR A 180 11.99 -12.96 -5.41
N GLY A 181 12.28 -13.50 -6.58
CA GLY A 181 12.28 -14.95 -6.83
C GLY A 181 10.94 -15.50 -7.34
N GLN A 182 9.88 -14.69 -7.41
CA GLN A 182 8.60 -15.13 -7.95
C GLN A 182 8.70 -15.40 -9.46
N LYS A 183 8.05 -16.48 -9.91
CA LYS A 183 7.97 -16.83 -11.33
C LYS A 183 6.85 -16.05 -12.00
N VAL A 184 7.16 -15.54 -13.18
CA VAL A 184 6.28 -14.73 -14.01
C VAL A 184 6.26 -15.32 -15.41
N PHE A 185 5.06 -15.44 -15.95
CA PHE A 185 4.81 -15.95 -17.29
C PHE A 185 4.17 -14.87 -18.15
N LEU A 186 4.48 -14.88 -19.44
CA LEU A 186 3.85 -14.08 -20.48
C LEU A 186 3.38 -15.06 -21.55
N GLU A 187 2.07 -15.11 -21.80
CA GLU A 187 1.46 -16.03 -22.77
C GLU A 187 1.81 -17.52 -22.50
N GLY A 188 1.82 -17.91 -21.22
CA GLY A 188 2.11 -19.28 -20.79
C GLY A 188 3.59 -19.70 -20.87
N LYS A 189 4.51 -18.79 -21.20
CA LYS A 189 5.97 -19.04 -21.20
C LYS A 189 6.67 -18.16 -20.15
N PRO A 190 7.84 -18.56 -19.64
CA PRO A 190 8.64 -17.70 -18.75
C PRO A 190 8.79 -16.30 -19.35
N ALA A 191 8.44 -15.27 -18.58
CA ALA A 191 8.45 -13.91 -19.06
C ALA A 191 9.86 -13.50 -19.51
N PRO A 192 10.01 -12.85 -20.68
CA PRO A 192 11.31 -12.42 -21.18
C PRO A 192 12.08 -11.51 -20.23
N ASN A 193 13.39 -11.45 -20.41
CA ASN A 193 14.24 -10.57 -19.61
C ASN A 193 13.87 -9.09 -19.86
N GLY A 194 13.80 -8.30 -18.80
CA GLY A 194 13.69 -6.85 -18.90
C GLY A 194 12.88 -6.20 -17.80
N LYS A 195 12.74 -4.88 -17.92
CA LYS A 195 11.92 -4.04 -17.05
C LYS A 195 10.48 -4.00 -17.57
N TYR A 196 9.50 -4.23 -16.70
CA TYR A 196 8.06 -4.22 -17.01
C TYR A 196 7.40 -3.20 -16.10
N ARG A 197 6.57 -2.33 -16.67
CA ARG A 197 5.75 -1.40 -15.90
C ARG A 197 4.43 -2.06 -15.58
N LEU A 198 4.13 -2.23 -14.29
CA LEU A 198 2.85 -2.79 -13.82
C LEU A 198 1.79 -1.70 -13.66
N ASP A 199 2.19 -0.55 -13.12
CA ASP A 199 1.32 0.64 -13.00
C ASP A 199 2.15 1.94 -13.02
N PHE A 200 1.54 3.06 -12.63
CA PHE A 200 2.19 4.37 -12.70
C PHE A 200 3.40 4.51 -11.77
N MET A 201 3.49 3.76 -10.67
CA MET A 201 4.65 3.78 -9.78
C MET A 201 5.52 2.55 -9.90
N ARG A 202 4.97 1.39 -10.27
CA ARG A 202 5.65 0.10 -10.14
C ARG A 202 6.27 -0.42 -11.42
N TYR A 203 7.54 -0.78 -11.29
CA TYR A 203 8.27 -1.57 -12.28
C TYR A 203 8.83 -2.84 -11.65
N ILE A 204 8.81 -3.94 -12.40
CA ILE A 204 9.50 -5.18 -12.04
C ILE A 204 10.59 -5.47 -13.07
N HIS A 205 11.69 -6.06 -12.62
CA HIS A 205 12.78 -6.51 -13.47
C HIS A 205 12.82 -8.02 -13.47
N ILE A 206 12.62 -8.61 -14.65
CA ILE A 206 12.53 -10.04 -14.84
C ILE A 206 13.83 -10.54 -15.47
N LYS A 207 14.35 -11.67 -14.97
CA LYS A 207 15.38 -12.48 -15.63
C LYS A 207 14.96 -13.94 -15.61
N GLU A 208 14.96 -14.58 -16.77
CA GLU A 208 14.62 -16.00 -16.97
C GLU A 208 13.25 -16.36 -16.37
N GLY A 209 12.27 -15.47 -16.51
CA GLY A 209 10.94 -15.63 -15.94
C GLY A 209 10.85 -15.45 -14.43
N ILE A 210 11.88 -14.88 -13.78
CA ILE A 210 11.92 -14.66 -12.33
C ILE A 210 12.04 -13.17 -12.02
N ILE A 211 11.28 -12.67 -11.04
CA ILE A 211 11.43 -11.30 -10.53
C ILE A 211 12.77 -11.19 -9.79
N THR A 212 13.62 -10.29 -10.27
CA THR A 212 14.94 -9.99 -9.68
C THR A 212 15.03 -8.63 -9.03
N ASN A 213 14.05 -7.77 -9.25
CA ASN A 213 13.98 -6.47 -8.61
C ASN A 213 12.57 -5.90 -8.77
N VAL A 214 12.08 -5.21 -7.75
CA VAL A 214 10.90 -4.36 -7.82
C VAL A 214 11.37 -2.94 -7.54
N SER A 215 11.18 -2.06 -8.51
CA SER A 215 11.58 -0.66 -8.43
C SER A 215 10.35 0.22 -8.58
N LEU A 216 10.17 1.14 -7.65
CA LEU A 216 9.21 2.22 -7.78
C LEU A 216 9.84 3.40 -8.52
N LEU A 217 9.01 4.19 -9.21
CA LEU A 217 9.34 5.55 -9.63
C LEU A 217 9.73 6.40 -8.42
#